data_AF-A0A7S1R101-F1
#
_entry.id   AF-A0A7S1R101-F1
#
_cell.length_a   1.000
_cell.length_b   1.000
_cell.length_c   1.000
_cell.angle_alpha   90.00
_cell.angle_beta   90.00
_cell.angle_gamma   90.00
#
_symmetry.space_group_name_H-M   'P 1'
#
loop_
_entity.id
_entity.type
_entity.pdbx_description
1 polymer ?
#
loop_
_entity_poly.entity_id
_entity_poly.type
_entity_poly.pdbx_seq_one_letter_code
_entity_poly.pdbx_strand_id
1 'polypeptide(L)'
;DGDALEAQEDLDALGVRIMPDYHGYSNHDMPFTTGEVGCFLSHYAIWHHMVEYQIPSALILEDDFDFQADFSRRLGECLVRAEGTEWNILYVGRSPMENDVRQVAEDVVQPGYTLWTVGYILKLEAASLLLESQAEQHMVPLDDFFSVSMGCGQDGQYNELASAWSERLPQVLTGL
;
A
#
# COMPACT_ATOMS: atom_id res chain seq x y z
N ASP A 1 10.45 19.19 -3.07
CA ASP A 1 10.97 19.39 -4.43
C ASP A 1 11.28 18.03 -5.01
N GLY A 2 10.26 17.41 -5.61
CA GLY A 2 10.30 16.05 -6.15
C GLY A 2 10.62 16.08 -7.62
N ASP A 3 11.90 16.16 -7.95
CA ASP A 3 12.37 15.92 -9.31
C ASP A 3 12.07 14.44 -9.66
N ALA A 4 11.77 14.13 -10.92
CA ALA A 4 11.65 12.75 -11.35
C ALA A 4 13.01 12.04 -11.16
N LEU A 5 13.01 10.72 -10.92
CA LEU A 5 14.25 9.95 -11.06
C LEU A 5 14.61 9.93 -12.55
N GLU A 6 15.41 10.90 -12.99
CA GLU A 6 15.73 11.06 -14.41
C GLU A 6 16.73 10.00 -14.92
N ALA A 7 17.40 9.26 -14.03
CA ALA A 7 18.40 8.26 -14.40
C ALA A 7 18.10 6.85 -13.85
N GLN A 8 17.93 5.90 -14.77
CA GLN A 8 17.85 4.45 -14.48
C GLN A 8 19.03 3.96 -13.62
N GLU A 9 20.19 4.61 -13.68
CA GLU A 9 21.39 4.28 -12.91
C GLU A 9 21.19 4.42 -11.39
N ASP A 10 20.40 5.39 -10.92
CA ASP A 10 20.11 5.58 -9.49
C ASP A 10 19.18 4.49 -8.95
N LEU A 11 18.20 4.07 -9.76
CA LEU A 11 17.30 2.95 -9.47
C LEU A 11 18.09 1.62 -9.44
N ASP A 12 18.96 1.41 -10.42
CA ASP A 12 19.80 0.22 -10.50
C ASP A 12 20.77 0.11 -9.31
N ALA A 13 21.32 1.24 -8.85
CA ALA A 13 22.19 1.29 -7.67
C ALA A 13 21.47 0.92 -6.36
N LEU A 14 20.16 1.20 -6.29
CA LEU A 14 19.28 0.83 -5.18
C LEU A 14 18.71 -0.59 -5.32
N GLY A 15 18.98 -1.27 -6.45
CA GLY A 15 18.46 -2.61 -6.73
C GLY A 15 16.95 -2.65 -6.96
N VAL A 16 16.33 -1.51 -7.25
CA VAL A 16 14.89 -1.36 -7.44
C VAL A 16 14.51 -1.34 -8.91
N ARG A 17 13.30 -1.79 -9.24
CA ARG A 17 12.77 -1.72 -10.60
C ARG A 17 11.35 -1.18 -10.59
N ILE A 18 11.14 -0.11 -11.36
CA ILE A 18 9.81 0.41 -11.67
C ILE A 18 9.11 -0.58 -12.58
N MET A 19 7.80 -0.76 -12.39
CA MET A 19 7.00 -1.64 -13.23
C MET A 19 7.15 -1.26 -14.71
N PRO A 20 7.45 -2.23 -15.61
CA PRO A 20 7.49 -1.95 -17.03
C PRO A 20 6.13 -1.43 -17.50
N ASP A 21 6.14 -0.41 -18.34
CA ASP A 21 4.96 0.28 -18.86
C ASP A 21 4.23 1.16 -17.82
N TYR A 22 4.85 1.51 -16.69
CA TYR A 22 4.31 2.56 -15.83
C TYR A 22 4.33 3.92 -16.55
N HIS A 23 3.17 4.54 -16.67
CA HIS A 23 3.00 5.88 -17.27
C HIS A 23 2.01 6.74 -16.48
N GLY A 24 1.88 6.49 -15.17
CA GLY A 24 0.90 7.18 -14.32
C GLY A 24 -0.56 6.82 -14.64
N TYR A 25 -1.49 7.48 -13.96
CA TYR A 25 -2.93 7.30 -14.19
C TYR A 25 -3.45 8.29 -15.26
N SER A 26 -4.38 7.83 -16.11
CA SER A 26 -5.19 8.64 -17.04
C SER A 26 -4.48 9.35 -18.21
N ASN A 27 -3.66 8.64 -19.01
CA ASN A 27 -2.99 9.20 -20.21
C ASN A 27 -2.09 10.43 -19.94
N HIS A 28 -1.75 10.68 -18.67
CA HIS A 28 -0.72 11.63 -18.30
C HIS A 28 0.52 10.80 -18.04
N ASP A 29 1.46 10.73 -19.00
CA ASP A 29 2.79 10.09 -18.89
C ASP A 29 3.58 10.69 -17.71
N MET A 30 3.15 10.39 -16.49
CA MET A 30 3.73 10.92 -15.27
C MET A 30 4.80 9.94 -14.81
N PRO A 31 6.07 10.37 -14.76
CA PRO A 31 7.14 9.52 -14.28
C PRO A 31 6.97 9.28 -12.79
N PHE A 32 7.33 8.07 -12.34
CA PHE A 32 7.38 7.73 -10.94
C PHE A 32 8.45 8.62 -10.27
N THR A 33 8.02 9.47 -9.36
CA THR A 33 8.85 10.55 -8.82
C THR A 33 9.88 10.02 -7.83
N THR A 34 10.98 10.76 -7.62
CA THR A 34 11.93 10.48 -6.52
C THR A 34 11.22 10.37 -5.18
N GLY A 35 10.20 11.20 -4.96
CA GLY A 35 9.39 11.22 -3.74
C GLY A 35 8.61 9.92 -3.54
N GLU A 36 7.95 9.42 -4.58
CA GLU A 36 7.19 8.17 -4.48
C GLU A 36 8.10 6.95 -4.33
N VAL A 37 9.25 6.93 -5.01
CA VAL A 37 10.28 5.88 -4.79
C VAL A 37 10.80 5.93 -3.35
N GLY A 38 11.10 7.13 -2.84
CA GLY A 38 11.53 7.33 -1.46
C GLY A 38 10.47 6.89 -0.45
N CYS A 39 9.20 7.18 -0.71
CA CYS A 39 8.08 6.72 0.10
C CYS A 39 8.03 5.19 0.13
N PHE A 40 7.96 4.54 -1.04
CA PHE A 40 7.92 3.08 -1.12
C PHE A 40 9.10 2.42 -0.39
N LEU A 41 10.34 2.91 -0.64
CA LEU A 41 11.55 2.35 -0.01
C LEU A 41 11.57 2.55 1.50
N SER A 42 11.03 3.66 2.01
CA SER A 42 10.92 3.90 3.45
C SER A 42 9.98 2.89 4.11
N HIS A 43 8.85 2.59 3.47
CA HIS A 43 7.92 1.57 3.96
C HIS A 43 8.49 0.15 3.82
N TYR A 44 9.18 -0.13 2.71
CA TYR A 44 9.90 -1.38 2.49
C TYR A 44 10.94 -1.65 3.58
N ALA A 45 11.69 -0.63 4.00
CA ALA A 45 12.64 -0.73 5.11
C ALA A 45 11.94 -1.08 6.45
N ILE A 46 10.72 -0.58 6.68
CA ILE A 46 9.91 -0.95 7.85
C ILE A 46 9.51 -2.43 7.77
N TRP A 47 9.16 -2.95 6.59
CA TRP A 47 8.80 -4.37 6.44
C TRP A 47 10.00 -5.27 6.77
N HIS A 48 11.20 -4.93 6.28
CA HIS A 48 12.45 -5.60 6.67
C HIS A 48 12.66 -5.57 8.18
N HIS A 49 12.47 -4.40 8.81
CA HIS A 49 12.59 -4.25 10.26
C HIS A 49 11.58 -5.13 11.01
N MET A 50 10.33 -5.17 10.57
CA MET A 50 9.32 -6.04 11.18
C MET A 50 9.73 -7.52 11.13
N VAL A 51 10.25 -7.97 9.99
CA VAL A 51 10.70 -9.36 9.80
C VAL A 51 11.96 -9.66 10.60
N GLU A 52 12.97 -8.78 10.59
CA GLU A 52 14.21 -8.96 11.35
C GLU A 52 13.95 -9.07 12.85
N TYR A 53 13.08 -8.22 13.39
CA TYR A 53 12.81 -8.13 14.83
C TYR A 53 11.56 -8.89 15.27
N GLN A 54 10.92 -9.63 14.36
CA GLN A 54 9.71 -10.42 14.62
C GLN A 54 8.58 -9.60 15.27
N ILE A 55 8.36 -8.38 14.77
CA ILE A 55 7.32 -7.45 15.25
C ILE A 55 5.96 -7.96 14.75
N PRO A 56 5.04 -8.42 15.64
CA PRO A 56 3.81 -9.10 15.21
C PRO A 56 2.88 -8.21 14.39
N SER A 57 2.83 -6.92 14.72
CA SER A 57 2.11 -5.89 13.98
C SER A 57 2.70 -4.51 14.24
N ALA A 58 2.57 -3.61 13.27
CA ALA A 58 3.02 -2.23 13.38
C ALA A 58 1.94 -1.27 12.86
N LEU A 59 1.71 -0.17 13.58
CA LEU A 59 1.03 1.02 13.06
C LEU A 59 2.09 1.88 12.36
N ILE A 60 1.95 2.07 11.05
CA ILE A 60 2.87 2.81 10.19
C ILE A 60 2.13 4.08 9.75
N LEU A 61 2.75 5.24 9.96
CA LEU A 61 2.18 6.55 9.67
C LEU A 61 3.18 7.37 8.87
N GLU A 62 2.67 8.14 7.90
CA GLU A 62 3.44 9.18 7.19
C GLU A 62 3.62 10.42 8.11
N ASP A 63 4.55 11.30 7.75
CA ASP A 63 4.90 12.48 8.55
C ASP A 63 3.80 13.55 8.57
N ASP A 64 2.87 13.49 7.63
CA ASP A 64 1.70 14.37 7.53
C ASP A 64 0.42 13.79 8.16
N PHE A 65 0.51 12.65 8.86
CA PHE A 65 -0.64 12.05 9.54
C PHE A 65 -1.18 12.95 10.66
N ASP A 66 -2.40 13.45 10.50
CA ASP A 66 -3.08 14.29 11.50
C ASP A 66 -4.00 13.48 12.42
N PHE A 67 -3.62 13.39 13.70
CA PHE A 67 -4.38 12.68 14.72
C PHE A 67 -5.69 13.38 15.05
N GLN A 68 -6.80 12.73 14.70
CA GLN A 68 -8.13 13.19 15.08
C GLN A 68 -8.41 12.92 16.57
N ALA A 69 -9.36 13.67 17.14
CA ALA A 69 -9.80 13.47 18.51
C ALA A 69 -10.17 11.99 18.78
N ASP A 70 -9.78 11.49 19.95
CA ASP A 70 -9.99 10.11 20.39
C ASP A 70 -9.39 9.03 19.46
N PHE A 71 -8.40 9.35 18.61
CA PHE A 71 -7.82 8.42 17.64
C PHE A 71 -7.50 7.04 18.25
N SER A 72 -6.76 6.98 19.36
CA SER A 72 -6.38 5.70 19.97
C SER A 72 -7.58 4.89 20.46
N ARG A 73 -8.63 5.56 21.00
CA ARG A 73 -9.85 4.90 21.45
C ARG A 73 -10.61 4.32 20.25
N ARG A 74 -10.81 5.13 19.21
CA ARG A 74 -11.51 4.73 17.97
C ARG A 74 -10.80 3.59 17.26
N LEU A 75 -9.48 3.66 17.16
CA LEU A 75 -8.66 2.58 16.59
C LEU A 75 -8.80 1.29 17.40
N GLY A 76 -8.77 1.38 18.74
CA GLY A 76 -9.00 0.22 19.61
C GLY A 76 -10.39 -0.41 19.41
N GLU A 77 -11.43 0.41 19.29
CA GLU A 77 -12.79 -0.04 18.98
C GLU A 77 -12.86 -0.73 17.61
N CYS A 78 -12.24 -0.16 16.57
CA CYS A 78 -12.15 -0.78 15.24
C CYS A 78 -11.42 -2.13 15.28
N LEU A 79 -10.31 -2.23 16.01
CA LEU A 79 -9.55 -3.47 16.14
C LEU A 79 -10.37 -4.57 16.82
N VAL A 80 -11.12 -4.24 17.88
CA VAL A 80 -12.04 -5.18 18.55
C VAL A 80 -13.15 -5.63 17.60
N ARG A 81 -13.71 -4.72 16.80
CA ARG A 81 -14.75 -5.04 15.80
C ARG A 81 -14.22 -5.88 14.63
N ALA A 82 -12.93 -5.75 14.31
CA ALA A 82 -12.25 -6.54 13.28
C ALA A 82 -11.83 -7.93 13.78
N GLU A 83 -11.96 -8.24 15.07
CA GLU A 83 -11.67 -9.57 15.60
C GLU A 83 -12.52 -10.65 14.91
N GLY A 84 -11.90 -11.79 14.57
CA GLY A 84 -12.56 -12.89 13.86
C GLY A 84 -12.75 -12.66 12.35
N THR A 85 -12.27 -11.53 11.82
CA THR A 85 -12.14 -11.32 10.37
C THR A 85 -10.71 -11.58 9.93
N GLU A 86 -10.55 -12.23 8.78
CA GLU A 86 -9.24 -12.42 8.14
C GLU A 86 -8.80 -11.12 7.45
N TRP A 87 -7.65 -10.58 7.86
CA TRP A 87 -7.02 -9.39 7.29
C TRP A 87 -5.54 -9.37 7.66
N ASN A 88 -4.71 -8.69 6.88
CA ASN A 88 -3.28 -8.53 7.18
C ASN A 88 -2.74 -7.11 6.94
N ILE A 89 -3.57 -6.23 6.39
CA ILE A 89 -3.41 -4.79 6.37
C ILE A 89 -4.72 -4.11 6.82
N LEU A 90 -4.65 -3.05 7.60
CA LEU A 90 -5.81 -2.25 8.01
C LEU A 90 -5.51 -0.76 7.84
N TYR A 91 -6.23 -0.07 6.97
CA TYR A 91 -6.08 1.36 6.75
C TYR A 91 -6.64 2.16 7.92
N VAL A 92 -5.85 3.09 8.46
CA VAL A 92 -6.31 4.08 9.44
C VAL A 92 -6.48 5.48 8.83
N GLY A 93 -6.00 5.67 7.60
CA GLY A 93 -6.28 6.82 6.74
C GLY A 93 -6.08 6.43 5.28
N ARG A 94 -7.10 6.66 4.44
CA ARG A 94 -7.09 6.37 2.99
C ARG A 94 -8.04 7.28 2.23
N SER A 95 -7.92 7.32 0.92
CA SER A 95 -8.84 8.00 0.00
C SER A 95 -9.55 7.00 -0.91
N PRO A 96 -10.84 6.68 -0.67
CA PRO A 96 -11.58 5.72 -1.49
C PRO A 96 -11.78 6.24 -2.92
N MET A 97 -11.31 5.50 -3.92
CA MET A 97 -11.52 5.82 -5.34
C MET A 97 -12.67 5.01 -5.94
N GLU A 98 -12.82 3.78 -5.48
CA GLU A 98 -13.96 2.91 -5.78
C GLU A 98 -14.80 2.67 -4.52
N ASN A 99 -16.01 2.13 -4.70
CA ASN A 99 -16.86 1.74 -3.58
C ASN A 99 -16.20 0.63 -2.76
N ASP A 100 -16.46 0.64 -1.46
CA ASP A 100 -16.09 -0.45 -0.59
C ASP A 100 -16.74 -1.76 -1.05
N VAL A 101 -15.97 -2.84 -0.98
CA VAL A 101 -16.43 -4.18 -1.40
C VAL A 101 -17.57 -4.64 -0.51
N ARG A 102 -17.44 -4.44 0.80
CA ARG A 102 -18.48 -4.74 1.79
C ARG A 102 -18.23 -4.07 3.14
N GLN A 103 -19.30 -3.88 3.90
CA GLN A 103 -19.21 -3.61 5.34
C GLN A 103 -18.82 -4.89 6.08
N VAL A 104 -17.82 -4.81 6.96
CA VAL A 104 -17.37 -5.92 7.81
C VAL A 104 -17.97 -5.79 9.21
N ALA A 105 -17.88 -4.61 9.81
CA ALA A 105 -18.48 -4.25 11.08
C ALA A 105 -18.72 -2.73 11.14
N GLU A 106 -19.28 -2.19 12.23
CA GLU A 106 -19.38 -0.73 12.40
C GLU A 106 -18.00 -0.06 12.28
N ASP A 107 -17.86 0.93 11.39
CA ASP A 107 -16.60 1.63 11.09
C ASP A 107 -15.46 0.74 10.54
N VAL A 108 -15.75 -0.50 10.11
CA VAL A 108 -14.78 -1.42 9.49
C VAL A 108 -15.35 -1.95 8.19
N VAL A 109 -14.62 -1.77 7.10
CA VAL A 109 -15.02 -2.16 5.74
C VAL A 109 -13.94 -3.02 5.11
N GLN A 110 -14.28 -3.73 4.04
CA GLN A 110 -13.26 -4.21 3.10
C GLN A 110 -13.17 -3.17 1.98
N PRO A 111 -12.02 -2.50 1.80
CA PRO A 111 -11.89 -1.42 0.83
C PRO A 111 -11.97 -1.96 -0.60
N GLY A 112 -12.55 -1.15 -1.50
CA GLY A 112 -12.28 -1.26 -2.94
C GLY A 112 -10.96 -0.58 -3.29
N TYR A 113 -10.74 -0.26 -4.57
CA TYR A 113 -9.55 0.50 -4.96
C TYR A 113 -9.48 1.83 -4.20
N THR A 114 -8.34 2.06 -3.56
CA THR A 114 -8.13 3.18 -2.65
C THR A 114 -6.72 3.72 -2.79
N LEU A 115 -6.58 5.02 -2.64
CA LEU A 115 -5.29 5.69 -2.63
C LEU A 115 -4.93 6.13 -1.22
N TRP A 116 -3.72 6.70 -1.12
CA TRP A 116 -3.09 7.20 0.09
C TRP A 116 -2.68 6.11 1.08
N THR A 117 -1.46 6.25 1.60
CA THR A 117 -0.87 5.39 2.64
C THR A 117 -0.54 6.14 3.92
N VAL A 118 -1.21 7.29 4.13
CA VAL A 118 -0.97 8.21 5.27
C VAL A 118 -0.96 7.47 6.60
N GLY A 119 -1.77 6.42 6.78
CA GLY A 119 -1.54 5.49 7.87
C GLY A 119 -2.24 4.13 7.72
N TYR A 120 -1.57 3.07 8.16
CA TYR A 120 -2.10 1.72 8.18
C TYR A 120 -1.44 0.84 9.26
N ILE A 121 -2.11 -0.24 9.63
CA ILE A 121 -1.54 -1.34 10.42
C ILE A 121 -1.15 -2.47 9.47
N LEU A 122 0.04 -3.01 9.64
CA LEU A 122 0.52 -4.19 8.91
C LEU A 122 0.80 -5.33 9.88
N LYS A 123 0.39 -6.56 9.55
CA LYS A 123 0.77 -7.77 10.28
C LYS A 123 2.11 -8.31 9.78
N LEU A 124 2.85 -8.98 10.66
CA LEU A 124 4.14 -9.62 10.34
C LEU A 124 4.06 -10.53 9.12
N GLU A 125 2.99 -11.31 9.00
CA GLU A 125 2.77 -12.21 7.86
C GLU A 125 2.69 -11.46 6.52
N ALA A 126 2.05 -10.29 6.48
CA ALA A 126 1.99 -9.46 5.28
C ALA A 126 3.37 -8.89 4.96
N ALA A 127 4.09 -8.37 5.96
CA ALA A 127 5.46 -7.89 5.76
C ALA A 127 6.36 -8.99 5.18
N SER A 128 6.31 -10.21 5.72
CA SER A 128 7.07 -11.35 5.19
C SER A 128 6.70 -11.68 3.75
N LEU A 129 5.40 -11.79 3.43
CA LEU A 129 4.93 -12.11 2.08
C LEU A 129 5.33 -11.03 1.05
N LEU A 130 5.29 -9.75 1.44
CA LEU A 130 5.74 -8.64 0.61
C LEU A 130 7.24 -8.72 0.30
N LEU A 131 8.07 -9.06 1.28
CA LEU A 131 9.52 -9.25 1.06
C LEU A 131 9.83 -10.51 0.24
N GLU A 132 9.17 -11.63 0.52
CA GLU A 132 9.35 -12.89 -0.21
C GLU A 132 8.97 -12.76 -1.69
N SER A 133 7.99 -11.91 -1.99
CA SER A 133 7.57 -11.62 -3.36
C SER A 133 8.46 -10.62 -4.11
N GLN A 134 9.53 -10.12 -3.49
CA GLN A 134 10.44 -9.14 -4.08
C GLN A 134 9.70 -7.89 -4.58
N ALA A 135 8.84 -7.32 -3.74
CA ALA A 135 8.03 -6.14 -4.06
C ALA A 135 8.85 -4.97 -4.67
N GLU A 136 10.12 -4.83 -4.29
CA GLU A 136 11.05 -3.83 -4.80
C GLU A 136 11.42 -4.01 -6.29
N GLN A 137 11.16 -5.17 -6.88
CA GLN A 137 11.40 -5.46 -8.30
C GLN A 137 10.21 -5.07 -9.20
N HIS A 138 9.10 -4.63 -8.62
CA HIS A 138 7.84 -4.38 -9.32
C HIS A 138 7.16 -3.10 -8.82
N MET A 139 7.92 -2.03 -8.60
CA MET A 139 7.41 -0.83 -7.95
C MET A 139 6.42 -0.03 -8.82
N VAL A 140 5.34 0.36 -8.18
CA VAL A 140 4.37 1.40 -8.56
C VAL A 140 4.17 2.28 -7.31
N PRO A 141 3.43 3.40 -7.35
CA PRO A 141 3.06 4.13 -6.14
C PRO A 141 2.54 3.19 -5.07
N LEU A 142 2.97 3.40 -3.82
CA LEU A 142 2.77 2.43 -2.75
C LEU A 142 1.29 2.14 -2.48
N ASP A 143 0.45 3.15 -2.63
CA ASP A 143 -1.00 3.05 -2.49
C ASP A 143 -1.66 2.27 -3.64
N ASP A 144 -1.24 2.52 -4.89
CA ASP A 144 -1.60 1.68 -6.03
C ASP A 144 -1.16 0.23 -5.82
N PHE A 145 0.08 0.03 -5.35
CA PHE A 145 0.65 -1.28 -5.06
C PHE A 145 -0.23 -2.02 -4.06
N PHE A 146 -0.61 -1.40 -2.94
CA PHE A 146 -1.47 -2.05 -1.95
C PHE A 146 -2.85 -2.36 -2.50
N SER A 147 -3.48 -1.42 -3.23
CA SER A 147 -4.79 -1.67 -3.86
C SER A 147 -4.75 -2.87 -4.81
N VAL A 148 -3.76 -2.93 -5.68
CA VAL A 148 -3.61 -4.05 -6.61
C VAL A 148 -3.23 -5.34 -5.89
N SER A 149 -2.39 -5.29 -4.87
CA SER A 149 -2.03 -6.46 -4.04
C SER A 149 -3.19 -7.01 -3.19
N MET A 150 -4.24 -6.21 -2.97
CA MET A 150 -5.52 -6.64 -2.38
C MET A 150 -6.49 -7.21 -3.43
N GLY A 151 -6.13 -7.20 -4.71
CA GLY A 151 -6.98 -7.64 -5.82
C GLY A 151 -8.01 -6.60 -6.28
N CYS A 152 -7.84 -5.32 -5.93
CA CYS A 152 -8.74 -4.25 -6.34
C CYS A 152 -8.40 -3.69 -7.74
N GLY A 153 -9.37 -3.04 -8.40
CA GLY A 153 -9.16 -2.32 -9.67
C GLY A 153 -9.05 -3.19 -10.92
N GLN A 154 -9.31 -4.50 -10.81
CA GLN A 154 -9.15 -5.44 -11.94
C GLN A 154 -10.12 -5.20 -13.11
N ASP A 155 -11.22 -4.48 -12.88
CA ASP A 155 -12.18 -4.10 -13.90
C ASP A 155 -11.82 -2.80 -14.62
N GLY A 156 -10.72 -2.14 -14.21
CA GLY A 156 -10.20 -0.92 -14.81
C GLY A 156 -11.10 0.30 -14.64
N GLN A 157 -12.03 0.30 -13.66
CA GLN A 157 -12.93 1.44 -13.44
C GLN A 157 -12.18 2.69 -13.01
N TYR A 158 -11.34 2.57 -11.98
CA TYR A 158 -10.42 3.62 -11.64
C TYR A 158 -9.18 3.54 -12.52
N ASN A 159 -8.26 2.62 -12.25
CA ASN A 159 -6.98 2.50 -12.95
C ASN A 159 -6.99 1.38 -13.99
N GLU A 160 -6.96 1.73 -15.27
CA GLU A 160 -6.97 0.77 -16.39
C GLU A 160 -5.74 -0.16 -16.43
N LEU A 161 -4.64 0.24 -15.79
CA LEU A 161 -3.40 -0.56 -15.71
C LEU A 161 -3.42 -1.56 -14.55
N ALA A 162 -4.30 -1.39 -13.56
CA ALA A 162 -4.35 -2.24 -12.37
C ALA A 162 -4.52 -3.72 -12.72
N SER A 163 -5.31 -4.04 -13.75
CA SER A 163 -5.46 -5.41 -14.25
C SER A 163 -4.13 -5.99 -14.74
N ALA A 164 -3.37 -5.25 -15.56
CA ALA A 164 -2.07 -5.68 -16.06
C ALA A 164 -0.99 -5.72 -14.97
N TRP A 165 -1.08 -4.84 -13.97
CA TRP A 165 -0.19 -4.83 -12.81
C TRP A 165 -0.44 -6.03 -11.90
N SER A 166 -1.69 -6.49 -11.78
CA SER A 166 -2.06 -7.64 -10.94
C SER A 166 -1.42 -8.96 -11.36
N GLU A 167 -1.00 -9.07 -12.62
CA GLU A 167 -0.26 -10.23 -13.13
C GLU A 167 1.20 -10.29 -12.61
N ARG A 168 1.73 -9.16 -12.14
CA ARG A 168 3.12 -8.99 -11.70
C ARG A 168 3.23 -8.70 -10.21
N LEU A 169 2.21 -8.05 -9.63
CA LEU A 169 2.17 -7.68 -8.22
C LEU A 169 1.66 -8.84 -7.35
N PRO A 170 2.24 -9.02 -6.16
CA PRO A 170 1.84 -10.09 -5.25
C PRO A 170 0.42 -9.88 -4.74
N GLN A 171 -0.44 -10.88 -4.91
CA GLN A 171 -1.83 -10.87 -4.43
C GLN A 171 -1.90 -11.42 -3.01
N VAL A 172 -1.21 -10.75 -2.08
CA VAL A 172 -0.92 -11.27 -0.72
C VAL A 172 -1.58 -10.46 0.38
N LEU A 173 -2.26 -9.35 0.04
CA LEU A 173 -2.88 -8.48 1.02
C LEU A 173 -4.38 -8.76 1.12
N THR A 174 -4.88 -8.75 2.35
CA THR A 174 -6.31 -8.79 2.67
C THR A 174 -6.59 -7.57 3.54
N GLY A 175 -7.23 -6.56 2.94
CA GLY A 175 -7.40 -5.25 3.56
C GLY A 175 -8.68 -5.07 4.35
N LEU A 176 -8.56 -4.24 5.40
CA LEU A 176 -9.65 -3.56 6.08
C LEU A 176 -9.46 -2.03 6.09
#